data_AF-A0A166AEE7-F1
#
_entry.id   AF-A0A166AEE7-F1
#
_cell.length_a   1.000
_cell.length_b   1.000
_cell.length_c   1.000
_cell.angle_alpha   90.00
_cell.angle_beta   90.00
_cell.angle_gamma   90.00
#
_symmetry.space_group_name_H-M   'P 1'
#
loop_
_entity.id
_entity.type
_entity.pdbx_description
1 polymer ?
#
loop_
_entity_poly.entity_id
_entity_poly.type
_entity_poly.pdbx_seq_one_letter_code
_entity_poly.pdbx_strand_id
1 'polypeptide(L)'
;MSSVFEPSVVLSNIKLLQPVKEQKTFAKEWKERVQKQTDQWVRSRATQPERRVQLEWTANIVQYVKYLHSSTVLHGLAKASTPRRTLQPEAPILGPRFLPPTYLHLQRRHITPNIEPETAYLKPITIVHPFYFPSLAQCPQCGSGDIRWDEWTTTGPRDVHGVRREETALGIQLRCNAQCAERFSGPDASETGAYCFATTNVLFWMKSEHWEIPSKWSLIEGRKLLTWYRGHSNLLQTECGHTRPIRSFG
;
A
#
# COMPACT_ATOMS: atom_id res chain seq x y z
N MET A 1 -12.59 -1.96 -10.79
CA MET A 1 -13.69 -2.02 -9.79
C MET A 1 -13.47 -0.99 -8.69
N SER A 2 -14.53 -0.61 -7.96
CA SER A 2 -14.43 0.21 -6.75
C SER A 2 -15.36 -0.37 -5.70
N SER A 3 -14.92 -0.41 -4.45
CA SER A 3 -15.63 -1.08 -3.36
C SER A 3 -15.75 -0.14 -2.17
N VAL A 4 -16.94 -0.04 -1.60
CA VAL A 4 -17.12 0.69 -0.34
C VAL A 4 -16.50 -0.14 0.79
N PHE A 5 -15.72 0.52 1.64
CA PHE A 5 -14.99 -0.11 2.73
C PHE A 5 -15.44 0.46 4.08
N GLU A 6 -16.22 -0.35 4.78
CA GLU A 6 -16.68 -0.10 6.15
C GLU A 6 -15.85 -0.96 7.12
N PRO A 7 -14.90 -0.37 7.89
CA PRO A 7 -13.98 -1.15 8.72
C PRO A 7 -14.69 -2.11 9.69
N SER A 8 -15.78 -1.66 10.32
CA SER A 8 -16.54 -2.45 11.30
C SER A 8 -17.22 -3.67 10.66
N VAL A 9 -17.79 -3.51 9.47
CA VAL A 9 -18.47 -4.58 8.72
C VAL A 9 -17.45 -5.59 8.22
N VAL A 10 -16.36 -5.12 7.61
CA VAL A 10 -15.30 -5.98 7.08
C VAL A 10 -14.62 -6.77 8.19
N LEU A 11 -14.29 -6.13 9.31
CA LEU A 11 -13.72 -6.80 10.47
C LEU A 11 -14.67 -7.86 11.02
N SER A 12 -15.96 -7.56 11.12
CA SER A 12 -16.97 -8.52 11.61
C SER A 12 -17.06 -9.74 10.69
N ASN A 13 -17.07 -9.53 9.37
CA ASN A 13 -17.09 -10.62 8.41
C ASN A 13 -15.85 -11.50 8.50
N ILE A 14 -14.65 -10.91 8.50
CA ILE A 14 -13.39 -11.67 8.59
C ILE A 14 -13.25 -12.39 9.93
N LYS A 15 -13.71 -11.75 11.00
CA LYS A 15 -13.73 -12.37 12.33
C LYS A 15 -14.55 -13.66 12.35
N LEU A 16 -15.69 -13.70 11.65
CA LEU A 16 -16.52 -14.91 11.56
C LEU A 16 -15.82 -16.06 10.81
N LEU A 17 -14.86 -15.75 9.94
CA LEU A 17 -14.04 -16.74 9.23
C LEU A 17 -12.94 -17.35 10.11
N GLN A 18 -12.68 -16.77 11.29
CA GLN A 18 -11.72 -17.30 12.25
C GLN A 18 -12.36 -18.35 13.16
N PRO A 19 -11.59 -19.34 13.66
CA PRO A 19 -12.07 -20.29 14.65
C PRO A 19 -12.67 -19.56 15.87
N VAL A 20 -13.82 -20.03 16.38
CA VAL A 20 -14.60 -19.35 17.43
C VAL A 20 -13.74 -18.93 18.64
N LYS A 21 -12.78 -19.77 19.03
CA LYS A 21 -11.86 -19.53 20.15
C LYS A 21 -10.89 -18.37 19.90
N GLU A 22 -10.53 -18.11 18.64
CA GLU A 22 -9.54 -17.12 18.24
C GLU A 22 -10.17 -15.78 17.84
N GLN A 23 -11.48 -15.74 17.58
CA GLN A 23 -12.18 -14.54 17.09
C GLN A 23 -11.97 -13.29 17.97
N LYS A 24 -11.93 -13.46 19.30
CA LYS A 24 -11.70 -12.35 20.23
C LYS A 24 -10.27 -11.83 20.13
N THR A 25 -9.30 -12.75 20.11
CA THR A 25 -7.87 -12.43 19.99
C THR A 25 -7.58 -11.78 18.64
N PHE A 26 -8.11 -12.32 17.56
CA PHE A 26 -7.97 -11.76 16.21
C PHE A 26 -8.47 -10.31 16.13
N ALA A 27 -9.67 -10.04 16.66
CA ALA A 27 -10.23 -8.70 16.63
C ALA A 27 -9.41 -7.70 17.48
N LYS A 28 -8.82 -8.17 18.59
CA LYS A 28 -7.92 -7.37 19.42
C LYS A 28 -6.61 -7.07 18.67
N GLU A 29 -5.95 -8.09 18.14
CA GLU A 29 -4.73 -7.94 17.36
C GLU A 29 -4.92 -7.04 16.14
N TRP A 30 -6.06 -7.14 15.45
CA TRP A 30 -6.38 -6.28 14.33
C TRP A 30 -6.34 -4.81 14.74
N LYS A 31 -7.05 -4.46 15.81
CA LYS A 31 -7.09 -3.09 16.34
C LYS A 31 -5.71 -2.60 16.77
N GLU A 32 -4.93 -3.46 17.44
CA GLU A 32 -3.56 -3.13 17.85
C GLU A 32 -2.64 -2.86 16.64
N ARG A 33 -2.74 -3.68 15.59
CA ARG A 33 -1.97 -3.48 14.34
C ARG A 33 -2.40 -2.21 13.60
N VAL A 34 -3.70 -1.92 13.54
CA VAL A 34 -4.23 -0.68 12.97
C VAL A 34 -3.70 0.53 13.73
N GLN A 35 -3.78 0.50 15.07
CA GLN A 35 -3.33 1.59 15.92
C GLN A 35 -1.81 1.82 15.76
N LYS A 36 -1.01 0.76 15.83
CA LYS A 36 0.45 0.82 15.64
C LYS A 36 0.82 1.41 14.27
N GLN A 37 0.15 0.97 13.20
CA GLN A 37 0.39 1.48 11.85
C GLN A 37 0.02 2.96 11.71
N THR A 38 -1.12 3.36 12.29
CA THR A 38 -1.59 4.74 12.28
C THR A 38 -0.62 5.65 13.03
N ASP A 39 -0.19 5.25 14.22
CA ASP A 39 0.76 6.02 15.03
C ASP A 39 2.12 6.15 14.33
N GLN A 40 2.57 5.09 13.65
CA GLN A 40 3.78 5.14 12.85
C GLN A 40 3.66 6.19 11.73
N TRP A 41 2.56 6.19 10.97
CA TRP A 41 2.36 7.15 9.89
C TRP A 41 2.21 8.59 10.38
N VAL A 42 1.51 8.79 11.50
CA VAL A 42 1.41 10.12 12.15
C VAL A 42 2.80 10.64 12.52
N ARG A 43 3.66 9.79 13.11
CA ARG A 43 5.04 10.17 13.46
C ARG A 43 5.89 10.49 12.23
N SER A 44 5.77 9.69 11.17
CA SER A 44 6.50 9.90 9.91
C SER A 44 6.11 11.21 9.19
N ARG A 45 4.96 11.81 9.52
CA ARG A 45 4.38 12.97 8.83
C ARG A 45 4.22 14.20 9.72
N ALA A 46 5.21 14.49 10.55
CA ALA A 46 5.16 15.61 11.49
C ALA A 46 4.78 16.97 10.85
N THR A 47 5.11 17.18 9.56
CA THR A 47 4.83 18.43 8.82
C THR A 47 3.54 18.41 7.99
N GLN A 48 2.92 17.24 7.80
CA GLN A 48 1.69 17.06 7.03
C GLN A 48 0.76 16.14 7.81
N PRO A 49 0.03 16.66 8.81
CA PRO A 49 -0.96 15.88 9.51
C PRO A 49 -2.14 15.62 8.56
N GLU A 50 -2.02 14.60 7.71
CA GLU A 50 -3.22 13.97 7.18
C GLU A 50 -4.12 13.62 8.36
N ARG A 51 -5.42 13.88 8.22
CA ARG A 51 -6.38 13.66 9.31
C ARG A 51 -6.18 12.23 9.84
N ARG A 52 -5.93 12.08 11.14
CA ARG A 52 -5.69 10.78 11.79
C ARG A 52 -6.75 9.74 11.39
N VAL A 53 -7.99 10.18 11.22
CA VAL A 53 -9.13 9.38 10.75
C VAL A 53 -8.88 8.77 9.36
N GLN A 54 -8.28 9.51 8.42
CA GLN A 54 -7.89 9.00 7.09
C GLN A 54 -6.81 7.92 7.21
N LEU A 55 -5.81 8.14 8.06
CA LEU A 55 -4.72 7.19 8.29
C LEU A 55 -5.25 5.90 8.95
N GLU A 56 -6.15 6.03 9.92
CA GLU A 56 -6.78 4.87 10.58
C GLU A 56 -7.68 4.08 9.62
N TRP A 57 -8.50 4.76 8.82
CA TRP A 57 -9.31 4.11 7.79
C TRP A 57 -8.43 3.38 6.77
N THR A 58 -7.34 4.01 6.34
CA THR A 58 -6.34 3.41 5.44
C THR A 58 -5.64 2.21 6.09
N ALA A 59 -5.29 2.28 7.38
CA ALA A 59 -4.64 1.20 8.09
C ALA A 59 -5.54 -0.04 8.19
N ASN A 60 -6.86 0.14 8.34
CA ASN A 60 -7.82 -0.96 8.28
C ASN A 60 -7.81 -1.65 6.90
N ILE A 61 -7.74 -0.88 5.81
CA ILE A 61 -7.63 -1.42 4.45
C ILE A 61 -6.32 -2.20 4.30
N VAL A 62 -5.20 -1.71 4.85
CA VAL A 62 -3.92 -2.43 4.83
C VAL A 62 -4.02 -3.77 5.54
N GLN A 63 -4.63 -3.84 6.74
CA GLN A 63 -4.80 -5.12 7.44
C GLN A 63 -5.68 -6.08 6.65
N TYR A 64 -6.72 -5.57 5.99
CA TYR A 64 -7.58 -6.34 5.09
C TYR A 64 -6.80 -6.94 3.92
N VAL A 65 -6.00 -6.14 3.22
CA VAL A 65 -5.21 -6.62 2.08
C VAL A 65 -4.11 -7.59 2.54
N LYS A 66 -3.50 -7.34 3.71
CA LYS A 66 -2.55 -8.29 4.33
C LYS A 66 -3.22 -9.63 4.57
N TYR A 67 -4.44 -9.65 5.14
CA TYR A 67 -5.21 -10.87 5.37
C TYR A 67 -5.51 -11.63 4.08
N LEU A 68 -5.99 -10.93 3.04
CA LEU A 68 -6.25 -11.55 1.74
C LEU A 68 -4.98 -12.18 1.15
N HIS A 69 -3.90 -11.40 1.11
CA HIS A 69 -2.64 -11.86 0.55
C HIS A 69 -2.05 -13.04 1.30
N SER A 70 -2.02 -13.01 2.64
CA SER A 70 -1.53 -14.13 3.46
C SER A 70 -2.38 -15.39 3.29
N SER A 71 -3.66 -15.24 2.97
CA SER A 71 -4.57 -16.35 2.74
C SER A 71 -4.38 -16.99 1.36
N THR A 72 -3.88 -16.23 0.37
CA THR A 72 -3.71 -16.72 -1.01
C THR A 72 -2.28 -17.06 -1.41
N VAL A 73 -1.28 -16.53 -0.70
CA VAL A 73 0.12 -16.77 -1.02
C VAL A 73 0.62 -18.08 -0.43
N LEU A 74 1.36 -18.83 -1.25
CA LEU A 74 2.13 -19.99 -0.79
C LEU A 74 3.37 -19.48 -0.04
N HIS A 75 3.61 -20.02 1.15
CA HIS A 75 4.83 -19.74 1.89
C HIS A 75 6.05 -20.08 1.01
N GLY A 76 7.13 -19.30 1.07
CA GLY A 76 8.33 -19.50 0.21
C GLY A 76 9.05 -20.85 0.39
N LEU A 77 8.65 -21.64 1.39
CA LEU A 77 9.13 -23.01 1.64
C LEU A 77 8.15 -24.09 1.17
N ALA A 78 7.02 -23.71 0.57
CA ALA A 78 6.06 -24.65 0.04
C ALA A 78 6.68 -25.38 -1.16
N LYS A 79 6.57 -26.72 -1.15
CA LYS A 79 7.04 -27.55 -2.26
C LYS A 79 6.28 -27.17 -3.54
N ALA A 80 6.90 -27.34 -4.71
CA ALA A 80 6.29 -27.03 -6.01
C ALA A 80 4.96 -27.76 -6.27
N SER A 81 4.73 -28.89 -5.59
CA SER A 81 3.47 -29.65 -5.63
C SER A 81 2.37 -29.16 -4.69
N THR A 82 2.63 -28.12 -3.88
CA THR A 82 1.65 -27.63 -2.90
C THR A 82 0.54 -26.88 -3.66
N PRO A 83 -0.73 -27.30 -3.53
CA PRO A 83 -1.83 -26.63 -4.20
C PRO A 83 -1.92 -25.18 -3.70
N ARG A 84 -2.21 -24.26 -4.62
CA ARG A 84 -2.40 -22.83 -4.28
C ARG A 84 -3.46 -22.72 -3.19
N ARG A 85 -3.18 -21.89 -2.17
CA ARG A 85 -4.20 -21.57 -1.17
C ARG A 85 -5.26 -20.71 -1.83
N THR A 86 -6.50 -21.15 -1.72
CA THR A 86 -7.66 -20.38 -2.15
C THR A 86 -8.23 -19.64 -0.95
N LEU A 87 -8.76 -18.45 -1.21
CA LEU A 87 -9.52 -17.72 -0.21
C LEU A 87 -10.80 -18.51 0.13
N GLN A 88 -11.26 -18.43 1.38
CA GLN A 88 -12.56 -19.00 1.75
C GLN A 88 -13.66 -18.35 0.91
N PRO A 89 -14.64 -19.11 0.39
CA PRO A 89 -15.69 -18.57 -0.48
C PRO A 89 -16.47 -17.40 0.12
N GLU A 90 -16.60 -17.37 1.44
CA GLU A 90 -17.35 -16.37 2.20
C GLU A 90 -16.54 -15.08 2.45
N ALA A 91 -15.24 -15.09 2.16
CA ALA A 91 -14.39 -13.93 2.37
C ALA A 91 -14.69 -12.86 1.30
N PRO A 92 -14.97 -11.60 1.72
CA PRO A 92 -15.28 -10.55 0.76
C PRO A 92 -14.03 -10.23 -0.07
N ILE A 93 -14.19 -10.05 -1.38
CA ILE A 93 -13.16 -9.55 -2.29
C ILE A 93 -13.50 -8.09 -2.65
N LEU A 94 -12.84 -7.16 -1.98
CA LEU A 94 -12.99 -5.71 -2.13
C LEU A 94 -11.72 -5.14 -2.77
N GLY A 95 -11.86 -4.00 -3.46
CA GLY A 95 -10.74 -3.26 -4.04
C GLY A 95 -10.62 -3.42 -5.57
N PRO A 96 -9.47 -3.05 -6.17
CA PRO A 96 -8.30 -2.39 -5.57
C PRO A 96 -8.52 -0.94 -5.12
N ARG A 97 -9.60 -0.30 -5.58
CA ARG A 97 -9.97 1.07 -5.19
C ARG A 97 -11.06 1.04 -4.13
N PHE A 98 -10.74 1.54 -2.95
CA PHE A 98 -11.62 1.58 -1.79
C PHE A 98 -12.23 2.96 -1.64
N LEU A 99 -13.55 2.97 -1.40
CA LEU A 99 -14.34 4.17 -1.17
C LEU A 99 -14.75 4.21 0.30
N PRO A 100 -14.64 5.36 0.96
CA PRO A 100 -15.22 5.50 2.28
C PRO A 100 -16.75 5.41 2.20
N PRO A 101 -17.42 5.06 3.31
CA PRO A 101 -18.87 5.04 3.37
C PRO A 101 -19.42 6.43 3.10
N THR A 102 -20.36 6.54 2.16
CA THR A 102 -20.98 7.83 1.84
C THR A 102 -22.14 8.13 2.78
N TYR A 103 -22.62 9.37 2.80
CA TYR A 103 -23.80 9.77 3.57
C TYR A 103 -25.01 8.84 3.37
N LEU A 104 -25.26 8.40 2.14
CA LEU A 104 -26.33 7.45 1.85
C LEU A 104 -26.19 6.13 2.62
N HIS A 105 -24.97 5.64 2.82
CA HIS A 105 -24.73 4.43 3.61
C HIS A 105 -25.10 4.65 5.08
N LEU A 106 -24.72 5.81 5.64
CA LEU A 106 -25.04 6.17 7.02
C LEU A 106 -26.55 6.31 7.22
N GLN A 107 -27.24 7.02 6.32
CA GLN A 107 -28.68 7.24 6.39
C GLN A 107 -29.48 5.93 6.26
N ARG A 108 -28.99 4.95 5.48
CA ARG A 108 -29.66 3.66 5.31
C ARG A 108 -29.39 2.67 6.44
N ARG A 109 -28.28 2.83 7.18
CA ARG A 109 -27.90 1.94 8.27
C ARG A 109 -28.38 2.41 9.65
N HIS A 110 -28.65 3.70 9.81
CA HIS A 110 -29.00 4.29 11.09
C HIS A 110 -30.27 5.14 11.00
N ILE A 111 -31.18 4.96 11.96
CA ILE A 111 -32.40 5.78 12.09
C ILE A 111 -32.03 7.24 12.36
N THR A 112 -30.99 7.46 13.17
CA THR A 112 -30.40 8.77 13.47
C THR A 112 -28.89 8.73 13.15
N PRO A 113 -28.47 9.08 11.91
CA PRO A 113 -27.06 9.01 11.54
C PRO A 113 -26.25 10.08 12.29
N ASN A 114 -25.23 9.65 13.04
CA ASN A 114 -24.22 10.57 13.56
C ASN A 114 -23.25 10.93 12.41
N ILE A 115 -23.45 12.10 11.78
CA ILE A 115 -22.65 12.55 10.65
C ILE A 115 -21.48 13.36 11.19
N GLU A 116 -20.33 12.73 11.32
CA GLU A 116 -19.09 13.44 11.64
C GLU A 116 -18.43 13.93 10.35
N PRO A 117 -18.18 15.24 10.18
CA PRO A 117 -17.55 15.77 8.97
C PRO A 117 -16.21 15.07 8.65
N GLU A 118 -15.45 14.71 9.67
CA GLU A 118 -14.13 14.07 9.51
C GLU A 118 -14.19 12.70 8.82
N THR A 119 -15.28 11.95 9.01
CA THR A 119 -15.49 10.66 8.35
C THR A 119 -16.22 10.81 7.01
N ALA A 120 -16.97 11.91 6.83
CA ALA A 120 -17.70 12.20 5.60
C ALA A 120 -16.79 12.66 4.44
N TYR A 121 -15.65 13.29 4.73
CA TYR A 121 -14.70 13.82 3.74
C TYR A 121 -13.44 12.96 3.55
N LEU A 122 -13.52 11.67 3.89
CA LEU A 122 -12.41 10.75 3.62
C LEU A 122 -12.15 10.67 2.11
N LYS A 123 -10.88 10.64 1.74
CA LYS A 123 -10.45 10.50 0.34
C LYS A 123 -10.46 9.02 -0.03
N PRO A 124 -10.98 8.65 -1.22
CA PRO A 124 -10.77 7.32 -1.79
C PRO A 124 -9.30 6.93 -1.82
N ILE A 125 -9.02 5.63 -1.66
CA ILE A 125 -7.66 5.10 -1.76
C ILE A 125 -7.58 3.96 -2.77
N THR A 126 -6.56 4.00 -3.61
CA THR A 126 -6.20 2.87 -4.48
C THR A 126 -5.00 2.13 -3.90
N ILE A 127 -5.14 0.82 -3.69
CA ILE A 127 -4.07 -0.05 -3.20
C ILE A 127 -3.34 -0.67 -4.37
N VAL A 128 -2.06 -0.34 -4.52
CA VAL A 128 -1.17 -0.91 -5.53
C VAL A 128 -0.44 -2.10 -4.92
N HIS A 129 -0.98 -3.30 -5.15
CA HIS A 129 -0.50 -4.52 -4.52
C HIS A 129 -0.59 -5.72 -5.48
N PRO A 130 0.35 -6.69 -5.44
CA PRO A 130 0.37 -7.86 -6.34
C PRO A 130 -0.90 -8.69 -6.36
N PHE A 131 -1.60 -8.73 -5.23
CA PHE A 131 -2.92 -9.37 -5.11
C PHE A 131 -3.93 -8.83 -6.14
N TYR A 132 -3.92 -7.51 -6.41
CA TYR A 132 -4.84 -6.88 -7.36
C TYR A 132 -4.26 -6.69 -8.76
N PHE A 133 -2.93 -6.59 -8.85
CA PHE A 133 -2.22 -6.35 -10.09
C PHE A 133 -1.13 -7.41 -10.25
N PRO A 134 -1.45 -8.61 -10.78
CA PRO A 134 -0.48 -9.68 -10.96
C PRO A 134 0.68 -9.31 -11.87
N SER A 135 0.51 -8.32 -12.76
CA SER A 135 1.57 -7.76 -13.60
C SER A 135 2.73 -7.16 -12.81
N LEU A 136 2.52 -6.82 -11.53
CA LEU A 136 3.57 -6.31 -10.66
C LEU A 136 4.62 -7.39 -10.28
N ALA A 137 4.37 -8.66 -10.57
CA ALA A 137 5.21 -9.79 -10.15
C ALA A 137 6.60 -9.89 -10.83
N GLN A 138 7.08 -8.80 -11.44
CA GLN A 138 8.39 -8.72 -12.09
C GLN A 138 9.10 -7.42 -11.71
N CYS A 139 10.43 -7.46 -11.71
CA CYS A 139 11.25 -6.28 -11.48
C CYS A 139 11.11 -5.30 -12.67
N PRO A 140 10.76 -4.03 -12.46
CA PRO A 140 10.62 -3.06 -13.55
C PRO A 140 11.96 -2.74 -14.23
N GLN A 141 13.08 -2.98 -13.55
CA GLN A 141 14.40 -2.63 -14.07
C GLN A 141 14.99 -3.71 -15.00
N CYS A 142 14.85 -4.99 -14.63
CA CYS A 142 15.47 -6.12 -15.32
C CYS A 142 14.49 -7.20 -15.79
N GLY A 143 13.20 -7.08 -15.50
CA GLY A 143 12.16 -8.07 -15.86
C GLY A 143 12.21 -9.38 -15.06
N SER A 144 13.13 -9.53 -14.10
CA SER A 144 13.26 -10.76 -13.31
C SER A 144 12.04 -10.99 -12.41
N GLY A 145 11.59 -12.24 -12.31
CA GLY A 145 10.59 -12.69 -11.33
C GLY A 145 11.17 -12.99 -9.94
N ASP A 146 12.50 -12.95 -9.77
CA ASP A 146 13.16 -13.11 -8.46
C ASP A 146 13.13 -11.78 -7.69
N ILE A 147 11.96 -11.54 -7.12
CA ILE A 147 11.60 -10.34 -6.38
C ILE A 147 11.07 -10.71 -4.99
N ARG A 148 11.37 -9.84 -4.02
CA ARG A 148 10.83 -9.90 -2.68
C ARG A 148 9.93 -8.71 -2.45
N TRP A 149 8.69 -8.98 -2.08
CA TRP A 149 7.77 -7.98 -1.56
C TRP A 149 8.11 -7.74 -0.08
N ASP A 150 8.54 -6.53 0.23
CA ASP A 150 8.86 -6.09 1.59
C ASP A 150 7.60 -5.44 2.21
N GLU A 151 7.79 -4.51 3.14
CA GLU A 151 6.69 -3.90 3.88
C GLU A 151 5.95 -2.82 3.06
N TRP A 152 4.81 -2.41 3.60
CA TRP A 152 4.10 -1.23 3.12
C TRP A 152 4.96 0.02 3.34
N THR A 153 4.77 1.04 2.51
CA THR A 153 5.56 2.28 2.64
C THR A 153 5.40 2.90 4.03
N THR A 154 6.53 3.13 4.70
CA THR A 154 6.61 3.68 6.08
C THR A 154 6.08 5.10 6.18
N THR A 155 6.06 5.81 5.05
CA THR A 155 5.50 7.14 4.92
C THR A 155 3.99 7.14 4.76
N GLY A 156 3.29 6.03 4.49
CA GLY A 156 1.83 5.99 4.37
C GLY A 156 1.26 6.40 2.99
N PRO A 157 -0.06 6.65 2.87
CA PRO A 157 -0.74 6.89 1.58
C PRO A 157 -0.38 8.26 0.97
N ARG A 158 -0.08 8.32 -0.33
CA ARG A 158 0.28 9.57 -1.02
C ARG A 158 -0.94 10.14 -1.73
N ASP A 159 -1.08 11.47 -1.72
CA ASP A 159 -2.05 12.17 -2.55
C ASP A 159 -1.68 12.02 -4.03
N VAL A 160 -2.70 11.78 -4.84
CA VAL A 160 -2.61 11.61 -6.29
C VAL A 160 -3.64 12.55 -6.90
N HIS A 161 -3.15 13.54 -7.60
CA HIS A 161 -4.01 14.57 -8.16
C HIS A 161 -4.64 14.06 -9.45
N GLY A 162 -5.85 13.51 -9.34
CA GLY A 162 -6.70 13.26 -10.48
C GLY A 162 -7.35 14.54 -10.99
N VAL A 163 -7.56 14.65 -12.31
CA VAL A 163 -8.31 15.74 -12.96
C VAL A 163 -9.75 15.87 -12.42
N ARG A 164 -10.35 14.77 -11.92
CA ARG A 164 -11.77 14.76 -11.51
C ARG A 164 -12.02 14.73 -10.01
N ARG A 165 -11.12 14.14 -9.21
CA ARG A 165 -11.27 13.98 -7.74
C ARG A 165 -9.89 13.86 -7.10
N GLU A 166 -9.77 14.36 -5.88
CA GLU A 166 -8.64 14.03 -5.01
C GLU A 166 -8.71 12.55 -4.64
N GLU A 167 -7.65 11.81 -4.95
CA GLU A 167 -7.51 10.41 -4.58
C GLU A 167 -6.19 10.23 -3.85
N THR A 168 -6.12 9.17 -3.06
CA THR A 168 -4.89 8.74 -2.42
C THR A 168 -4.50 7.37 -2.94
N ALA A 169 -3.25 7.00 -2.71
CA ALA A 169 -2.81 5.65 -2.97
C ALA A 169 -1.73 5.19 -2.03
N LEU A 170 -1.70 3.89 -1.88
CA LEU A 170 -0.71 3.23 -1.06
C LEU A 170 -0.17 2.03 -1.81
N GLY A 171 1.15 1.92 -1.77
CA GLY A 171 1.89 0.86 -2.40
C GLY A 171 2.66 0.03 -1.39
N ILE A 172 3.13 -1.11 -1.87
CA ILE A 172 4.11 -1.97 -1.22
C ILE A 172 5.51 -1.73 -1.81
N GLN A 173 6.54 -2.01 -1.00
CA GLN A 173 7.93 -1.98 -1.45
C GLN A 173 8.32 -3.32 -2.09
N LEU A 174 9.08 -3.24 -3.18
CA LEU A 174 9.65 -4.34 -3.94
C LEU A 174 11.17 -4.24 -3.88
N ARG A 175 11.83 -5.35 -3.58
CA ARG A 175 13.28 -5.52 -3.69
C ARG A 175 13.58 -6.59 -4.74
N CYS A 176 14.43 -6.26 -5.70
CA CYS A 176 14.91 -7.25 -6.67
C CYS A 176 16.14 -7.96 -6.09
N ASN A 177 16.08 -9.29 -5.98
CA ASN A 177 17.17 -10.12 -5.46
C ASN A 177 18.10 -10.65 -6.57
N ALA A 178 17.68 -10.49 -7.83
CA ALA A 178 18.50 -10.84 -8.98
C ALA A 178 19.63 -9.81 -9.20
N GLN A 179 20.05 -9.65 -10.45
CA GLN A 179 21.16 -8.80 -10.88
C GLN A 179 21.10 -7.33 -10.38
N CYS A 180 19.92 -6.81 -10.04
CA CYS A 180 19.78 -5.45 -9.52
C CYS A 180 20.36 -5.30 -8.11
N ALA A 181 20.24 -6.29 -7.24
CA ALA A 181 20.85 -6.22 -5.91
C ALA A 181 22.37 -6.06 -6.05
N GLU A 182 23.02 -6.97 -6.78
CA GLU A 182 24.48 -6.93 -6.96
C GLU A 182 24.97 -5.64 -7.64
N ARG A 183 24.23 -5.11 -8.62
CA ARG A 183 24.64 -3.91 -9.37
C ARG A 183 24.42 -2.60 -8.65
N PHE A 184 23.44 -2.53 -7.75
CA PHE A 184 23.01 -1.27 -7.11
C PHE A 184 23.05 -1.30 -5.58
N SER A 185 23.43 -2.42 -4.95
CA SER A 185 23.67 -2.52 -3.51
C SER A 185 25.17 -2.60 -3.22
N GLY A 186 25.85 -1.46 -3.08
CA GLY A 186 27.28 -1.43 -2.78
C GLY A 186 27.91 -0.03 -2.81
N PRO A 187 29.17 0.11 -2.37
CA PRO A 187 29.95 1.34 -2.49
C PRO A 187 30.25 1.70 -3.96
N ASP A 188 30.28 0.71 -4.85
CA ASP A 188 30.50 0.86 -6.30
C ASP A 188 29.18 0.88 -7.10
N ALA A 189 28.05 1.15 -6.43
CA ALA A 189 26.76 1.22 -7.08
C ALA A 189 26.77 2.30 -8.18
N SER A 190 26.36 1.93 -9.40
CA SER A 190 26.22 2.92 -10.47
C SER A 190 25.16 3.96 -10.06
N GLU A 191 25.45 5.25 -10.26
CA GLU A 191 24.54 6.37 -9.90
C GLU A 191 23.18 6.29 -10.61
N THR A 192 23.09 5.49 -11.67
CA THR A 192 21.95 5.35 -12.57
C THR A 192 21.21 4.03 -12.39
N GLY A 193 20.73 3.76 -11.17
CA GLY A 193 19.74 2.69 -10.96
C GLY A 193 19.32 2.47 -9.51
N ALA A 194 18.28 1.66 -9.36
CA ALA A 194 17.76 1.23 -8.06
C ALA A 194 17.46 -0.27 -8.09
N TYR A 195 17.50 -0.89 -6.91
CA TYR A 195 17.12 -2.29 -6.71
C TYR A 195 15.94 -2.45 -5.73
N CYS A 196 15.58 -1.36 -5.05
CA CYS A 196 14.41 -1.23 -4.20
C CYS A 196 13.47 -0.19 -4.80
N PHE A 197 12.19 -0.52 -4.89
CA PHE A 197 11.18 0.34 -5.50
C PHE A 197 9.93 0.36 -4.63
N ALA A 198 9.31 1.53 -4.50
CA ALA A 198 7.93 1.60 -4.03
C ALA A 198 7.01 1.62 -5.25
N THR A 199 5.93 0.85 -5.21
CA THR A 199 4.93 0.81 -6.29
C THR A 199 4.16 2.12 -6.49
N THR A 200 4.33 3.10 -5.59
CA THR A 200 3.83 4.47 -5.75
C THR A 200 4.89 5.46 -6.22
N ASN A 201 6.15 5.01 -6.42
CA ASN A 201 7.24 5.85 -6.90
C ASN A 201 7.28 5.88 -8.43
N VAL A 202 7.58 7.06 -9.00
CA VAL A 202 7.77 7.27 -10.44
C VAL A 202 8.82 6.32 -11.03
N LEU A 203 9.92 6.07 -10.30
CA LEU A 203 10.99 5.18 -10.77
C LEU A 203 10.49 3.76 -11.07
N PHE A 204 9.45 3.30 -10.38
CA PHE A 204 8.86 1.98 -10.63
C PHE A 204 8.13 1.93 -11.99
N TRP A 205 7.49 3.03 -12.39
CA TRP A 205 6.63 3.09 -13.58
C TRP A 205 7.31 3.72 -14.80
N MET A 206 8.56 4.16 -14.68
CA MET A 206 9.26 4.92 -15.73
C MET A 206 9.41 4.18 -17.06
N LYS A 207 9.49 2.84 -17.00
CA LYS A 207 9.60 1.97 -18.18
C LYS A 207 8.26 1.35 -18.61
N SER A 208 7.19 1.66 -17.88
CA SER A 208 5.85 1.16 -18.18
C SER A 208 5.16 2.09 -19.15
N GLU A 209 4.46 1.50 -20.11
CA GLU A 209 3.61 2.25 -21.01
C GLU A 209 2.34 2.71 -20.29
N HIS A 210 1.75 3.81 -20.75
CA HIS A 210 0.63 4.43 -20.05
C HIS A 210 -0.62 3.51 -19.94
N TRP A 211 -0.74 2.50 -20.80
CA TRP A 211 -1.80 1.49 -20.74
C TRP A 211 -1.51 0.34 -19.76
N GLU A 212 -0.25 0.14 -19.36
CA GLU A 212 0.17 -0.84 -18.35
C GLU A 212 -0.01 -0.30 -16.93
N ILE A 213 -0.02 1.02 -16.82
CA ILE A 213 -0.36 1.72 -15.58
C ILE A 213 -1.85 1.51 -15.30
N PRO A 214 -2.24 1.04 -14.09
CA PRO A 214 -3.63 0.82 -13.73
C PRO A 214 -4.51 2.01 -14.12
N SER A 215 -5.57 1.79 -14.92
CA SER A 215 -6.28 2.82 -15.72
C SER A 215 -6.91 3.98 -14.93
N LYS A 216 -6.91 3.93 -13.59
CA LYS A 216 -7.34 5.01 -12.69
C LYS A 216 -6.18 5.90 -12.20
N TRP A 217 -4.95 5.53 -12.56
CA TRP A 217 -3.68 6.15 -12.19
C TRP A 217 -3.03 6.93 -13.33
N SER A 218 -3.66 6.95 -14.51
CA SER A 218 -3.27 7.70 -15.71
C SER A 218 -3.22 9.24 -15.51
N LEU A 219 -3.27 9.69 -14.26
CA LEU A 219 -3.25 11.07 -13.80
C LEU A 219 -2.08 11.36 -12.85
N ILE A 220 -1.16 10.41 -12.59
CA ILE A 220 0.23 10.85 -12.35
C ILE A 220 0.63 11.55 -13.63
N GLU A 221 0.69 12.86 -13.52
CA GLU A 221 0.82 13.83 -14.59
C GLU A 221 1.96 13.48 -15.54
N GLY A 222 1.63 12.72 -16.60
CA GLY A 222 2.43 12.50 -17.81
C GLY A 222 2.85 13.79 -18.53
N ARG A 223 2.49 14.97 -17.99
CA ARG A 223 2.84 16.30 -18.50
C ARG A 223 3.52 17.23 -17.49
N LYS A 224 3.67 16.87 -16.21
CA LYS A 224 4.59 17.59 -15.27
C LYS A 224 5.89 16.85 -14.99
N LEU A 225 6.12 15.72 -15.65
CA LEU A 225 7.37 14.94 -15.58
C LEU A 225 8.61 15.65 -16.16
N LEU A 226 8.47 16.84 -16.76
CA LEU A 226 9.61 17.65 -17.23
C LEU A 226 9.87 18.93 -16.42
N THR A 227 8.97 19.37 -15.55
CA THR A 227 9.12 20.67 -14.86
C THR A 227 9.44 20.57 -13.37
N TRP A 228 9.17 19.43 -12.71
CA TRP A 228 9.52 19.26 -11.29
C TRP A 228 10.93 18.68 -11.03
N TYR A 229 11.64 18.24 -12.08
CA TYR A 229 13.01 17.71 -11.96
C TYR A 229 14.11 18.79 -12.06
N ARG A 230 13.76 20.07 -12.25
CA ARG A 230 14.74 21.17 -12.33
C ARG A 230 14.94 21.97 -11.04
N GLY A 231 14.21 21.65 -9.95
CA GLY A 231 14.18 22.51 -8.76
C GLY A 231 14.63 21.89 -7.43
N HIS A 232 14.61 20.56 -7.27
CA HIS A 232 14.94 19.93 -5.98
C HIS A 232 15.71 18.63 -6.15
N SER A 233 17.00 18.74 -6.47
CA SER A 233 17.99 17.66 -6.52
C SER A 233 18.45 17.14 -5.15
N ASN A 234 17.69 17.35 -4.06
CA ASN A 234 18.16 17.05 -2.70
C ASN A 234 17.24 16.18 -1.82
N LEU A 235 16.29 15.43 -2.40
CA LEU A 235 15.46 14.48 -1.64
C LEU A 235 15.52 13.04 -2.19
N LEU A 236 16.70 12.59 -2.59
CA LEU A 236 17.04 11.17 -2.64
C LEU A 236 17.30 10.68 -1.20
N GLN A 237 16.23 10.59 -0.39
CA GLN A 237 16.33 9.84 0.86
C GLN A 237 16.08 8.36 0.58
N THR A 238 17.15 7.61 0.79
CA THR A 238 17.20 6.17 0.99
C THR A 238 16.24 5.77 2.12
N GLU A 239 14.99 5.46 1.79
CA GLU A 239 14.08 4.71 2.66
C GLU A 239 14.46 3.21 2.69
N CYS A 240 15.75 2.92 2.85
CA CYS A 240 16.26 1.60 3.23
C CYS A 240 16.90 1.77 4.59
N GLY A 241 16.26 1.22 5.63
CA GLY A 241 16.71 1.29 7.02
C GLY A 241 18.05 0.60 7.24
N HIS A 242 19.14 1.24 6.85
CA HIS A 242 20.49 0.96 7.31
C HIS A 242 21.00 2.20 8.02
N THR A 243 20.84 2.21 9.34
CA THR A 243 21.59 3.10 10.24
C THR A 243 23.08 2.86 10.01
N ARG A 244 23.77 3.81 9.37
CA ARG A 244 25.24 3.86 9.39
C ARG A 244 25.69 4.65 10.63
N PRO A 245 26.67 4.15 11.40
CA PRO A 245 27.27 4.94 12.47
C PRO A 245 28.09 6.08 11.85
N ILE A 246 27.91 7.27 12.40
CA ILE A 246 28.70 8.46 12.08
C ILE A 246 30.13 8.21 12.59
N ARG A 247 31.11 8.07 11.68
CA ARG A 247 32.53 8.20 12.04
C ARG A 247 32.89 9.69 11.99
N SER A 248 33.16 10.25 13.15
CA SER A 248 33.83 11.54 13.32
C SER A 248 35.25 11.45 12.77
N PHE A 249 35.61 12.33 11.84
CA PHE A 249 37.00 12.57 11.46
C PHE A 249 37.56 13.67 12.38
N GLY A 250 38.68 13.36 13.03
CA GLY A 250 39.66 14.32 13.52
C GLY A 250 40.89 14.28 12.63
#